data_AF-A0A158JRM6-F1
#
_entry.id   AF-A0A158JRM6-F1
#
_cell.length_a   1.000
_cell.length_b   1.000
_cell.length_c   1.000
_cell.angle_alpha   90.00
_cell.angle_beta   90.00
_cell.angle_gamma   90.00
#
_symmetry.space_group_name_H-M   'P 1'
#
loop_
_entity.id
_entity.type
_entity.pdbx_description
1 polymer ?
#
loop_
_entity_poly.entity_id
_entity_poly.type
_entity_poly.pdbx_seq_one_letter_code
_entity_poly.pdbx_strand_id
1 'polypeptide(L)'
;MISYFLTAREHTSPAEADAFAEFRAELARIPLLRCAELHRPAAVETYHRDGAAPRAAMRLVLDSIEALESPLMPGGRLLNFAGSALWRHVAGEQMTQQAMLTRTYRPLGHLPPHADSEETYSYLVHYPAQAEDFNAWLRYYVSHHPQIMLDYPDVMQVQVFTRLDWCDAMPFERVSYMQRNN
;
A
#
# COMPACT_ATOMS: atom_id res chain seq x y z
N MET A 1 -14.10 1.11 -1.16
CA MET A 1 -13.02 0.74 -0.22
C MET A 1 -11.95 1.80 -0.25
N ILE A 2 -11.33 2.05 0.89
CA ILE A 2 -10.21 2.96 1.08
C ILE A 2 -8.95 2.13 1.29
N SER A 3 -7.88 2.48 0.58
CA SER A 3 -6.54 1.94 0.78
C SER A 3 -5.69 2.98 1.50
N TYR A 4 -5.16 2.61 2.65
CA TYR A 4 -4.19 3.40 3.40
C TYR A 4 -2.81 2.82 3.19
N PHE A 5 -1.98 3.58 2.48
CA PHE A 5 -0.63 3.21 2.11
C PHE A 5 0.36 3.69 3.16
N LEU A 6 1.26 2.80 3.54
CA LEU A 6 2.39 3.06 4.40
C LEU A 6 3.66 2.62 3.67
N THR A 7 4.67 3.48 3.61
CA THR A 7 5.93 3.12 2.92
C THR A 7 7.12 3.58 3.75
N ALA A 8 7.99 2.64 4.09
CA ALA A 8 9.25 2.90 4.77
C ALA A 8 10.20 3.66 3.83
N ARG A 9 10.84 4.72 4.34
CA ARG A 9 11.86 5.46 3.57
C ARG A 9 13.24 4.83 3.65
N GLU A 10 13.49 4.05 4.69
CA GLU A 10 14.76 3.37 4.86
C GLU A 10 14.97 2.35 3.74
N HIS A 11 16.21 2.29 3.24
CA HIS A 11 16.65 1.36 2.20
C HIS A 11 17.59 0.30 2.79
N THR A 12 17.20 -0.24 3.95
CA THR A 12 17.93 -1.30 4.65
C THR A 12 17.38 -2.67 4.27
N SER A 13 18.10 -3.73 4.62
CA SER A 13 17.61 -5.10 4.48
C SER A 13 16.23 -5.25 5.14
N PRO A 14 15.27 -5.94 4.48
CA PRO A 14 13.98 -6.24 5.10
C PRO A 14 14.19 -7.14 6.33
N ALA A 15 13.25 -7.05 7.28
CA ALA A 15 13.22 -7.97 8.40
C ALA A 15 12.97 -9.42 7.93
N GLU A 16 13.29 -10.36 8.82
CA GLU A 16 13.14 -11.80 8.60
C GLU A 16 11.66 -12.20 8.39
N ALA A 17 11.42 -13.33 7.74
CA ALA A 17 10.07 -13.79 7.41
C ALA A 17 9.17 -13.96 8.65
N ASP A 18 9.75 -14.43 9.76
CA ASP A 18 9.06 -14.60 11.04
C ASP A 18 8.56 -13.26 11.60
N ALA A 19 9.38 -12.20 11.52
CA ALA A 19 8.98 -10.87 11.95
C ALA A 19 7.82 -10.32 11.11
N PHE A 20 7.83 -10.58 9.79
CA PHE A 20 6.72 -10.23 8.90
C PHE A 20 5.44 -11.03 9.24
N ALA A 21 5.57 -12.31 9.63
CA ALA A 21 4.44 -13.13 10.05
C ALA A 21 3.82 -12.62 11.36
N GLU A 22 4.64 -12.26 12.35
CA GLU A 22 4.19 -11.64 13.60
C GLU A 22 3.52 -10.28 13.34
N PHE A 23 4.11 -9.45 12.47
CA PHE A 23 3.55 -8.16 12.09
C PHE A 23 2.17 -8.31 11.44
N ARG A 24 2.01 -9.28 10.52
CA ARG A 24 0.70 -9.62 9.93
C ARG A 24 -0.32 -10.04 10.99
N ALA A 25 0.11 -10.81 12.00
CA ALA A 25 -0.76 -11.22 13.09
C ALA A 25 -1.23 -10.03 13.95
N GLU A 26 -0.37 -9.02 14.19
CA GLU A 26 -0.78 -7.79 14.88
C GLU A 26 -1.75 -6.95 14.04
N LEU A 27 -1.51 -6.82 12.74
CA LEU A 27 -2.43 -6.09 11.84
C LEU A 27 -3.80 -6.75 11.80
N ALA A 28 -3.87 -8.09 11.75
CA ALA A 28 -5.13 -8.83 11.73
C ALA A 28 -6.01 -8.59 12.96
N ARG A 29 -5.45 -8.05 14.06
CA ARG A 29 -6.19 -7.69 15.27
C ARG A 29 -6.72 -6.25 15.27
N ILE A 30 -6.47 -5.48 14.21
CA ILE A 30 -7.00 -4.11 14.07
C ILE A 30 -8.49 -4.17 13.72
N PRO A 31 -9.37 -3.59 14.54
CA PRO A 31 -10.79 -3.54 14.24
C PRO A 31 -11.05 -2.86 12.90
N LEU A 32 -12.05 -3.35 12.15
CA LEU A 32 -12.51 -2.80 10.86
C LEU A 32 -11.50 -2.88 9.70
N LEU A 33 -10.30 -3.41 9.93
CA LEU A 33 -9.35 -3.73 8.86
C LEU A 33 -9.86 -4.94 8.09
N ARG A 34 -10.11 -4.80 6.79
CA ARG A 34 -10.54 -5.93 5.95
C ARG A 34 -9.37 -6.81 5.55
N CYS A 35 -8.25 -6.17 5.21
CA CYS A 35 -7.07 -6.81 4.67
C CYS A 35 -5.84 -5.94 4.92
N ALA A 36 -4.72 -6.59 5.18
CA ALA A 36 -3.40 -5.99 5.17
C ALA A 36 -2.54 -6.71 4.14
N GLU A 37 -2.00 -5.95 3.20
CA GLU A 37 -0.96 -6.41 2.29
C GLU A 37 0.38 -5.87 2.78
N LEU A 38 1.33 -6.76 3.02
CA LEU A 38 2.69 -6.45 3.45
C LEU A 38 3.66 -6.87 2.37
N HIS A 39 4.44 -5.94 1.87
CA HIS A 39 5.39 -6.13 0.79
C HIS A 39 6.81 -5.91 1.28
N ARG A 40 7.71 -6.79 0.83
CA ARG A 40 9.16 -6.65 0.94
C ARG A 40 9.75 -6.37 -0.45
N PRO A 41 10.91 -5.71 -0.55
CA PRO A 41 11.63 -5.61 -1.81
C PRO A 41 11.82 -6.97 -2.49
N ALA A 42 11.54 -7.02 -3.78
CA ALA A 42 11.90 -8.13 -4.64
C ALA A 42 12.98 -7.65 -5.62
N ALA A 43 13.98 -8.50 -5.89
CA ALA A 43 14.91 -8.24 -6.96
C ALA A 43 14.20 -8.50 -8.29
N VAL A 44 14.07 -7.46 -9.11
CA VAL A 44 13.49 -7.55 -10.47
C VAL A 44 14.46 -6.97 -11.47
N GLU A 45 14.63 -7.63 -12.62
CA GLU A 45 15.54 -7.19 -13.71
C GLU A 45 14.90 -6.15 -14.64
N THR A 46 13.83 -5.47 -14.20
CA THR A 46 12.99 -4.62 -15.08
C THR A 46 13.63 -3.27 -15.43
N TYR A 47 13.11 -2.68 -16.52
CA TYR A 47 13.66 -1.54 -17.27
C TYR A 47 13.80 -0.21 -16.49
N HIS A 48 13.11 -0.03 -15.36
CA HIS A 48 13.08 1.24 -14.64
C HIS A 48 13.95 1.19 -13.38
N ARG A 49 15.11 1.86 -13.41
CA ARG A 49 15.92 2.13 -12.20
C ARG A 49 15.29 3.29 -11.42
N ASP A 50 14.17 3.03 -10.77
CA ASP A 50 13.40 4.03 -10.00
C ASP A 50 14.01 4.34 -8.62
N GLY A 51 15.30 4.05 -8.43
CA GLY A 51 16.01 4.21 -7.17
C GLY A 51 15.98 2.96 -6.29
N ALA A 52 16.34 3.13 -5.02
CA ALA A 52 16.37 2.03 -4.05
C ALA A 52 14.95 1.69 -3.60
N ALA A 53 14.64 0.39 -3.48
CA ALA A 53 13.35 -0.07 -2.98
C ALA A 53 13.19 0.26 -1.49
N PRO A 54 11.96 0.59 -1.02
CA PRO A 54 11.70 0.82 0.39
C PRO A 54 11.83 -0.48 1.20
N ARG A 55 12.36 -0.42 2.43
CA ARG A 55 12.50 -1.58 3.35
C ARG A 55 11.21 -2.41 3.46
N ALA A 56 10.07 -1.72 3.53
CA ALA A 56 8.75 -2.32 3.55
C ALA A 56 7.70 -1.36 2.96
N ALA A 57 6.69 -1.91 2.32
CA ALA A 57 5.49 -1.19 1.90
C ALA A 57 4.24 -1.96 2.35
N MET A 58 3.20 -1.23 2.73
CA MET A 58 1.97 -1.82 3.25
C MET A 58 0.76 -1.14 2.66
N ARG A 59 -0.30 -1.91 2.43
CA ARG A 59 -1.62 -1.41 2.09
C ARG A 59 -2.65 -1.99 3.06
N LEU A 60 -3.28 -1.09 3.81
CA LEU A 60 -4.36 -1.43 4.73
C LEU A 60 -5.70 -1.07 4.08
N VAL A 61 -6.61 -2.04 3.95
CA VAL A 61 -7.88 -1.88 3.24
C VAL A 61 -9.04 -1.79 4.22
N LEU A 62 -9.80 -0.70 4.15
CA LEU A 62 -10.94 -0.42 5.03
C LEU A 62 -12.18 -0.02 4.21
N ASP A 63 -13.36 -0.20 4.80
CA ASP A 63 -14.63 0.00 4.10
C ASP A 63 -15.06 1.45 3.97
N SER A 64 -14.78 2.26 4.99
CA SER A 64 -15.23 3.65 5.08
C SER A 64 -14.16 4.56 5.68
N ILE A 65 -14.41 5.87 5.64
CA ILE A 65 -13.52 6.87 6.23
C ILE A 65 -13.48 6.75 7.76
N GLU A 66 -14.61 6.47 8.39
CA GLU A 66 -14.70 6.24 9.84
C GLU A 66 -13.93 4.99 10.26
N ALA A 67 -14.01 3.93 9.44
CA ALA A 67 -13.23 2.71 9.65
C ALA A 67 -11.72 2.99 9.53
N LEU A 68 -11.31 3.83 8.58
CA LEU A 68 -9.92 4.28 8.43
C LEU A 68 -9.46 5.11 9.63
N GLU A 69 -10.21 6.14 10.03
CA GLU A 69 -9.74 7.12 11.00
C GLU A 69 -9.69 6.55 12.43
N SER A 70 -10.67 5.71 12.80
CA SER A 70 -10.75 5.11 14.15
C SER A 70 -9.44 4.48 14.66
N PRO A 71 -8.70 3.62 13.91
CA PRO A 71 -7.44 3.05 14.38
C PRO A 71 -6.24 4.01 14.37
N LEU A 72 -6.36 5.19 13.74
CA LEU A 72 -5.28 6.17 13.58
C LEU A 72 -5.30 7.29 14.63
N MET A 73 -6.39 7.40 15.38
CA MET A 73 -6.58 8.42 16.42
C MET A 73 -6.00 7.99 17.78
N PRO A 74 -5.86 8.90 18.76
CA PRO A 74 -5.38 8.55 20.10
C PRO A 74 -6.16 7.37 20.72
N GLY A 75 -5.43 6.37 21.20
CA GLY A 75 -6.01 5.11 21.70
C GLY A 75 -6.33 4.07 20.62
N GLY A 76 -6.22 4.43 19.34
CA GLY A 76 -6.38 3.54 18.20
C GLY A 76 -5.29 2.47 18.13
N ARG A 77 -5.66 1.26 17.71
CA ARG A 77 -4.75 0.12 17.71
C ARG A 77 -3.58 0.30 16.76
N LEU A 78 -3.79 0.88 15.57
CA LEU A 78 -2.70 1.05 14.62
C LEU A 78 -1.70 2.11 15.11
N LEU A 79 -2.18 3.20 15.70
CA LEU A 79 -1.32 4.20 16.32
C LEU A 79 -0.46 3.60 17.44
N ASN A 80 -1.07 2.80 18.33
CA ASN A 80 -0.33 2.13 19.40
C ASN A 80 0.69 1.13 18.82
N PHE A 81 0.32 0.38 17.79
CA PHE A 81 1.21 -0.59 17.15
C PHE A 81 2.40 0.09 16.45
N ALA A 82 2.19 1.26 15.85
CA ALA A 82 3.25 2.07 15.24
C ALA A 82 4.37 2.50 16.21
N GLY A 83 4.10 2.55 17.52
CA GLY A 83 5.11 2.82 18.55
C GLY A 83 5.91 1.59 19.00
N SER A 84 5.52 0.38 18.59
CA SER A 84 6.08 -0.87 19.10
C SER A 84 7.50 -1.15 18.60
N ALA A 85 8.20 -2.05 19.31
CA ALA A 85 9.52 -2.53 18.86
C ALA A 85 9.41 -3.35 17.57
N LEU A 86 8.35 -4.16 17.42
CA LEU A 86 8.09 -4.92 16.21
C LEU A 86 7.90 -4.00 15.00
N TRP A 87 7.22 -2.87 15.18
CA TRP A 87 7.07 -1.88 14.11
C TRP A 87 8.42 -1.37 13.62
N ARG A 88 9.25 -0.88 14.55
CA ARG A 88 10.60 -0.39 14.24
C ARG A 88 11.47 -1.45 13.57
N HIS A 89 11.36 -2.72 13.99
CA HIS A 89 12.10 -3.82 13.39
C HIS A 89 11.68 -4.10 11.94
N VAL A 90 10.39 -4.07 11.63
CA VAL A 90 9.89 -4.40 10.28
C VAL A 90 9.93 -3.20 9.34
N ALA A 91 9.41 -2.06 9.79
CA ALA A 91 9.12 -0.89 8.96
C ALA A 91 10.13 0.25 9.12
N GLY A 92 10.95 0.23 10.18
CA GLY A 92 11.86 1.33 10.51
C GLY A 92 11.18 2.48 11.26
N GLU A 93 11.86 3.62 11.31
CA GLU A 93 11.41 4.84 12.02
C GLU A 93 10.80 5.87 11.07
N GLN A 94 11.23 5.89 9.80
CA GLN A 94 10.79 6.88 8.82
C GLN A 94 9.75 6.30 7.86
N MET A 95 8.50 6.65 8.08
CA MET A 95 7.36 6.21 7.26
C MET A 95 6.69 7.39 6.56
N THR A 96 6.18 7.11 5.36
CA THR A 96 5.20 7.96 4.68
C THR A 96 3.82 7.32 4.74
N GLN A 97 2.77 8.14 4.76
CA GLN A 97 1.38 7.71 4.82
C GLN A 97 0.50 8.42 3.79
N GLN A 98 -0.46 7.68 3.22
CA GLN A 98 -1.48 8.24 2.32
C GLN A 98 -2.76 7.41 2.26
N ALA A 99 -3.93 8.03 2.50
CA ALA A 99 -5.22 7.41 2.20
C ALA A 99 -5.66 7.69 0.76
N MET A 100 -6.21 6.67 0.10
CA MET A 100 -6.64 6.74 -1.29
C MET A 100 -7.90 5.91 -1.52
N LEU A 101 -8.79 6.39 -2.40
CA LEU A 101 -9.94 5.64 -2.87
C LEU A 101 -9.50 4.57 -3.89
N THR A 102 -9.94 3.33 -3.68
CA THR A 102 -9.66 2.20 -4.58
C THR A 102 -10.71 2.07 -5.68
N ARG A 103 -10.25 1.99 -6.94
CA ARG A 103 -11.02 1.55 -8.11
C ARG A 103 -10.45 0.24 -8.62
N THR A 104 -11.28 -0.80 -8.65
CA THR A 104 -10.87 -2.14 -9.08
C THR A 104 -11.29 -2.35 -10.53
N TYR A 105 -10.34 -2.66 -11.40
CA TYR A 105 -10.57 -3.02 -12.81
C TYR A 105 -10.53 -4.53 -13.02
N ARG A 106 -9.63 -5.21 -12.29
CA ARG A 106 -9.58 -6.67 -12.18
C ARG A 106 -9.48 -7.03 -10.70
N PRO A 107 -10.51 -7.67 -10.10
CA PRO A 107 -10.39 -8.18 -8.74
C PRO A 107 -9.38 -9.32 -8.69
N LEU A 108 -8.79 -9.57 -7.53
CA LEU A 108 -7.96 -10.76 -7.35
C LEU A 108 -8.84 -12.00 -7.58
N GLY A 109 -8.45 -12.85 -8.53
CA GLY A 109 -9.09 -14.15 -8.73
C GLY A 109 -8.81 -15.12 -7.58
N HIS A 110 -9.25 -16.37 -7.70
CA HIS A 110 -8.78 -17.42 -6.79
C HIS A 110 -7.29 -17.65 -7.04
N LEU A 111 -6.45 -17.48 -6.00
CA LEU A 111 -5.04 -17.89 -6.07
C LEU A 111 -5.00 -19.40 -6.37
N PRO A 112 -4.15 -19.86 -7.30
CA PRO A 112 -3.90 -21.28 -7.47
C PRO A 112 -3.56 -21.92 -6.12
N PRO A 113 -3.99 -23.16 -5.84
CA PRO A 113 -3.70 -23.85 -4.56
C PRO A 113 -2.21 -23.98 -4.21
N HIS A 114 -1.33 -23.71 -5.17
CA HIS A 114 0.14 -23.79 -5.07
C HIS A 114 0.85 -22.46 -5.28
N ALA A 115 0.12 -21.33 -5.35
CA ALA A 115 0.76 -20.03 -5.31
C ALA A 115 1.27 -19.81 -3.88
N ASP A 116 2.53 -20.18 -3.63
CA ASP A 116 3.20 -19.78 -2.41
C ASP A 116 3.17 -18.24 -2.35
N SER A 117 2.82 -17.67 -1.19
CA SER A 117 2.77 -16.21 -1.02
C SER A 117 4.10 -15.52 -1.33
N GLU A 118 5.19 -16.30 -1.39
CA GLU A 118 6.54 -15.88 -1.76
C GLU A 118 6.71 -15.64 -3.28
N GLU A 119 5.79 -16.13 -4.12
CA GLU A 119 5.86 -16.02 -5.60
C GLU A 119 4.91 -14.95 -6.19
N THR A 120 4.12 -14.27 -5.35
CA THR A 120 3.25 -13.17 -5.81
C THR A 120 3.94 -11.82 -5.69
N TYR A 121 4.02 -11.09 -6.79
CA TYR A 121 4.61 -9.76 -6.84
C TYR A 121 3.55 -8.69 -7.10
N SER A 122 3.78 -7.50 -6.56
CA SER A 122 2.98 -6.32 -6.86
C SER A 122 3.90 -5.19 -7.33
N TYR A 123 3.48 -4.49 -8.38
CA TYR A 123 4.22 -3.36 -8.91
C TYR A 123 3.58 -2.06 -8.40
N LEU A 124 4.10 -1.55 -7.27
CA LEU A 124 3.56 -0.38 -6.58
C LEU A 124 4.12 0.91 -7.18
N VAL A 125 3.38 1.51 -8.10
CA VAL A 125 3.77 2.78 -8.74
C VAL A 125 3.06 3.94 -8.05
N HIS A 126 3.76 5.07 -7.97
CA HIS A 126 3.20 6.33 -7.51
C HIS A 126 3.60 7.47 -8.43
N TYR A 127 2.68 8.41 -8.65
CA TYR A 127 2.92 9.59 -9.49
C TYR A 127 3.08 10.83 -8.59
N PRO A 128 4.31 11.35 -8.44
CA PRO A 128 4.61 12.38 -7.45
C PRO A 128 4.28 13.81 -7.88
N ALA A 129 4.14 14.07 -9.18
CA ALA A 129 3.97 15.41 -9.73
C ALA A 129 2.51 15.90 -9.71
N GLN A 130 2.33 17.23 -9.72
CA GLN A 130 1.06 17.92 -9.89
C GLN A 130 0.80 18.16 -11.39
N ALA A 131 -0.23 17.52 -11.94
CA ALA A 131 -0.70 17.86 -13.28
C ALA A 131 -1.31 19.27 -13.28
N GLU A 132 -1.12 19.99 -14.39
CA GLU A 132 -1.67 21.33 -14.60
C GLU A 132 -3.20 21.33 -14.46
N ASP A 133 -3.87 20.37 -15.12
CA ASP A 133 -5.25 20.01 -14.84
C ASP A 133 -5.31 18.61 -14.24
N PHE A 134 -5.39 18.57 -12.91
CA PHE A 134 -5.48 17.33 -12.14
C PHE A 134 -6.69 16.46 -12.53
N ASN A 135 -7.83 17.08 -12.82
CA ASN A 135 -9.06 16.34 -13.13
C ASN A 135 -9.00 15.76 -14.54
N ALA A 136 -8.53 16.54 -15.52
CA ALA A 136 -8.32 16.03 -16.88
C ALA A 136 -7.30 14.89 -16.91
N TRP A 137 -6.18 15.03 -16.19
CA TRP A 137 -5.20 13.96 -16.05
C TRP A 137 -5.82 12.71 -15.43
N LEU A 138 -6.55 12.85 -14.32
CA LEU A 138 -7.14 11.72 -13.63
C LEU A 138 -8.18 11.01 -14.51
N ARG A 139 -9.05 11.78 -15.18
CA ARG A 139 -10.05 11.26 -16.13
C ARG A 139 -9.37 10.48 -17.25
N TYR A 140 -8.30 11.03 -17.82
CA TYR A 140 -7.55 10.34 -18.86
C TYR A 140 -6.95 9.03 -18.32
N TYR A 141 -6.26 9.07 -17.18
CA TYR A 141 -5.61 7.91 -16.60
C TYR A 141 -6.61 6.77 -16.34
N VAL A 142 -7.70 7.04 -15.61
CA VAL A 142 -8.70 6.00 -15.27
C VAL A 142 -9.41 5.43 -16.50
N SER A 143 -9.49 6.19 -17.59
CA SER A 143 -10.19 5.77 -18.81
C SER A 143 -9.29 5.01 -19.79
N HIS A 144 -7.96 5.02 -19.63
CA HIS A 144 -7.03 4.46 -20.62
C HIS A 144 -5.92 3.60 -20.04
N HIS A 145 -5.32 3.97 -18.90
CA HIS A 145 -4.10 3.30 -18.45
C HIS A 145 -4.36 1.90 -17.86
N PRO A 146 -5.35 1.70 -16.95
CA PRO A 146 -5.67 0.36 -16.44
C PRO A 146 -6.01 -0.65 -17.52
N GLN A 147 -6.55 -0.20 -18.65
CA GLN A 147 -7.00 -1.01 -19.77
C GLN A 147 -5.80 -1.73 -20.41
N ILE A 148 -4.66 -1.04 -20.54
CA ILE A 148 -3.40 -1.65 -21.00
C ILE A 148 -2.92 -2.72 -20.01
N MET A 149 -3.05 -2.46 -18.70
CA MET A 149 -2.63 -3.42 -17.67
C MET A 149 -3.44 -4.72 -17.71
N LEU A 150 -4.69 -4.68 -18.17
CA LEU A 150 -5.55 -5.86 -18.29
C LEU A 150 -5.08 -6.83 -19.40
N ASP A 151 -4.28 -6.36 -20.35
CA ASP A 151 -3.79 -7.17 -21.46
C ASP A 151 -2.49 -7.92 -21.12
N TYR A 152 -1.84 -7.60 -20.00
CA TYR A 152 -0.63 -8.31 -19.59
C TYR A 152 -0.94 -9.77 -19.18
N PRO A 153 -0.14 -10.74 -19.67
CA PRO A 153 -0.26 -12.12 -19.20
C PRO A 153 0.03 -12.17 -17.71
N ASP A 154 -0.65 -13.09 -17.01
CA ASP A 154 -0.43 -13.38 -15.59
C ASP A 154 -0.77 -12.26 -14.59
N VAL A 155 -1.32 -11.13 -15.04
CA VAL A 155 -1.85 -10.10 -14.14
C VAL A 155 -3.10 -10.63 -13.41
N MET A 156 -2.96 -10.76 -12.09
CA MET A 156 -3.99 -11.33 -11.22
C MET A 156 -4.97 -10.28 -10.68
N GLN A 157 -4.53 -9.03 -10.54
CA GLN A 157 -5.30 -7.94 -9.98
C GLN A 157 -4.86 -6.63 -10.65
N VAL A 158 -5.80 -5.71 -10.86
CA VAL A 158 -5.53 -4.34 -11.29
C VAL A 158 -6.37 -3.38 -10.47
N GLN A 159 -5.72 -2.51 -9.71
CA GLN A 159 -6.39 -1.41 -9.00
C GLN A 159 -5.72 -0.06 -9.27
N VAL A 160 -6.55 0.98 -9.25
CA VAL A 160 -6.10 2.38 -9.28
C VAL A 160 -6.56 3.07 -8.02
N PHE A 161 -5.64 3.84 -7.44
CA PHE A 161 -5.84 4.56 -6.20
C PHE A 161 -5.76 6.06 -6.46
N THR A 162 -6.75 6.81 -5.99
CA THR A 162 -6.76 8.28 -6.10
C THR A 162 -6.79 8.90 -4.72
N ARG A 163 -6.06 10.00 -4.52
CA ARG A 163 -5.98 10.66 -3.21
C ARG A 163 -7.36 10.95 -2.60
N LEU A 164 -7.43 10.80 -1.29
CA LEU A 164 -8.54 11.20 -0.43
C LEU A 164 -7.94 11.96 0.77
N ASP A 165 -8.69 12.87 1.37
CA ASP A 165 -8.30 13.50 2.63
C ASP A 165 -8.89 12.71 3.83
N TRP A 166 -8.16 12.66 4.94
CA TRP A 166 -8.50 11.90 6.16
C TRP A 166 -7.86 12.55 7.38
N CYS A 167 -8.39 12.28 8.57
CA CYS A 167 -7.85 12.67 9.87
C CYS A 167 -6.98 11.57 10.49
N ASP A 168 -5.86 11.93 11.12
CA ASP A 168 -5.05 10.99 11.89
C ASP A 168 -4.21 11.68 12.97
N ALA A 169 -3.67 10.87 13.89
CA ALA A 169 -2.64 11.27 14.85
C ALA A 169 -1.34 10.47 14.65
N MET A 170 -1.13 9.89 13.47
CA MET A 170 0.04 9.07 13.16
C MET A 170 1.30 9.94 13.05
N PRO A 171 2.46 9.45 13.53
CA PRO A 171 3.70 10.22 13.53
C PRO A 171 4.40 10.22 12.15
N PHE A 172 3.70 9.84 11.09
CA PHE A 172 4.28 9.57 9.78
C PHE A 172 4.10 10.75 8.83
N GLU A 173 5.04 10.92 7.90
CA GLU A 173 4.95 12.01 6.92
C GLU A 173 3.77 11.78 5.96
N ARG A 174 2.86 12.74 5.88
CA ARG A 174 1.78 12.73 4.90
C ARG A 174 2.30 13.09 3.52
N VAL A 175 2.09 12.20 2.56
CA VAL A 175 2.41 12.44 1.15
C VAL A 175 1.14 12.63 0.33
N SER A 176 1.26 13.36 -0.77
CA SER A 176 0.12 13.78 -1.60
C SER A 176 0.24 13.32 -3.05
N TYR A 177 0.68 12.07 -3.27
CA TYR A 177 0.79 11.51 -4.62
C TYR A 177 -0.57 11.54 -5.31
N MET A 178 -0.58 11.96 -6.57
CA MET A 178 -1.82 12.12 -7.33
C MET A 178 -2.59 10.82 -7.48
N GLN A 179 -1.84 9.77 -7.82
CA GLN A 179 -2.36 8.45 -8.11
C GLN A 179 -1.31 7.38 -7.81
N ARG A 180 -1.80 6.19 -7.45
CA ARG A 180 -1.03 4.95 -7.38
C ARG A 180 -1.75 3.83 -8.12
N ASN A 181 -1.05 2.80 -8.55
CA ASN A 181 -1.62 1.57 -9.09
C ASN A 181 -0.84 0.37 -8.57
N ASN A 182 -1.53 -0.77 -8.60
CA ASN A 182 -0.98 -2.08 -8.28
C ASN A 182 -1.62 -3.17 -9.17
#